data_AF-A0A094P825-F1
#
_entry.id   AF-A0A094P825-F1
#
_cell.length_a   1.000
_cell.length_b   1.000
_cell.length_c   1.000
_cell.angle_alpha   90.00
_cell.angle_beta   90.00
_cell.angle_gamma   90.00
#
_symmetry.space_group_name_H-M   'P 1'
#
loop_
_entity.id
_entity.type
_entity.pdbx_description
1 polymer ?
#
loop_
_entity_poly.entity_id
_entity_poly.type
_entity_poly.pdbx_seq_one_letter_code
_entity_poly.pdbx_strand_id
1 'polypeptide(L)' 'VHISNPNAREPWRHTSVIAPVANGTIAGLGLLGYELAVTAVARLLK' A
#
# COMPACT_ATOMS: atom_id res chain seq x y z
N VAL A 1 -2.07 1.60 1.97
CA VAL A 1 -0.86 2.40 1.67
C VAL A 1 0.03 2.38 2.89
N HIS A 2 1.32 2.10 2.72
CA HIS A 2 2.33 2.20 3.78
C HIS A 2 3.36 3.26 3.40
N ILE A 3 3.58 4.25 4.28
CA ILE A 3 4.54 5.34 4.07
C ILE A 3 5.97 4.80 3.92
N SER A 4 6.41 3.96 4.87
CA SER A 4 7.66 3.20 4.80
C SER A 4 7.46 1.84 4.11
N ASN A 5 8.54 1.17 3.70
CA ASN A 5 8.49 -0.22 3.23
C ASN A 5 8.45 -1.19 4.43
N PRO A 6 7.34 -1.89 4.73
CA PRO A 6 7.27 -2.83 5.85
C PRO A 6 8.22 -4.02 5.68
N ASN A 7 8.51 -4.44 4.44
CA ASN A 7 9.40 -5.58 4.16
C ASN A 7 10.87 -5.30 4.48
N ALA A 8 11.26 -4.03 4.64
CA ALA A 8 12.61 -3.63 5.06
C ALA A 8 12.72 -3.51 6.60
N ARG A 9 11.69 -3.91 7.33
CA ARG A 9 11.57 -3.76 8.79
C ARG A 9 11.40 -5.10 9.49
N GLU A 10 11.05 -5.06 10.77
CA GLU A 10 10.90 -6.24 11.62
C GLU A 10 9.91 -7.25 11.01
N PRO A 11 10.15 -8.58 11.12
CA PRO A 11 9.37 -9.61 10.41
C PRO A 11 7.86 -9.55 10.64
N TRP A 12 7.43 -9.15 11.83
CA TRP A 12 6.01 -9.07 12.16
C TRP A 12 5.25 -8.00 11.34
N ARG A 13 5.96 -7.06 10.70
CA ARG A 13 5.37 -6.04 9.81
C ARG A 13 5.19 -6.53 8.37
N HIS A 14 5.75 -7.67 8.02
CA HIS A 14 5.65 -8.24 6.67
C HIS A 14 4.24 -8.79 6.42
N THR A 15 3.57 -9.23 7.49
CA THR A 15 2.20 -9.75 7.44
C THR A 15 1.19 -8.62 7.66
N SER A 16 0.37 -8.37 6.64
CA SER A 16 -0.77 -7.45 6.73
C SER A 16 -2.07 -8.24 6.79
N VAL A 17 -2.92 -7.96 7.78
CA VAL A 17 -4.28 -8.52 7.87
C VAL A 17 -5.27 -7.84 6.91
N ILE A 18 -4.86 -6.73 6.29
CA ILE A 18 -5.69 -5.95 5.37
C ILE A 18 -5.37 -6.31 3.90
N ALA A 19 -4.11 -6.65 3.60
CA ALA A 19 -3.67 -6.98 2.25
C ALA A 19 -4.50 -8.07 1.55
N PRO A 20 -4.97 -9.15 2.22
CA PRO A 20 -5.76 -10.20 1.57
C PRO A 20 -7.10 -9.73 0.98
N VAL A 21 -7.65 -8.61 1.46
CA VAL A 21 -8.95 -8.07 1.01
C VAL A 21 -8.84 -6.75 0.25
N ALA A 22 -7.63 -6.20 0.08
CA ALA A 22 -7.39 -4.97 -0.66
C ALA A 22 -7.15 -5.26 -2.15
N ASN A 23 -7.61 -4.37 -3.05
CA ASN A 23 -7.32 -4.50 -4.49
C ASN A 23 -5.82 -4.40 -4.82
N GLY A 24 -5.02 -3.77 -3.96
CA GLY A 24 -3.58 -3.64 -4.13
C GLY A 24 -2.92 -2.95 -2.94
N THR A 25 -1.60 -3.09 -2.85
CA THR A 25 -0.78 -2.47 -1.80
C THR A 25 0.30 -1.60 -2.42
N ILE A 26 0.47 -0.38 -1.90
CA ILE A 26 1.57 0.53 -2.22
C ILE A 26 2.36 0.75 -0.92
N ALA A 27 3.68 0.58 -0.98
CA ALA A 27 4.56 0.64 0.19
C ALA A 27 5.91 1.30 -0.15
N GLY A 28 6.46 2.08 0.79
CA GLY A 28 7.83 2.60 0.71
C GLY A 28 8.02 3.87 -0.12
N LEU A 29 6.94 4.49 -0.58
CA LEU A 29 7.00 5.70 -1.43
C LEU A 29 6.64 6.98 -0.66
N GLY A 30 6.68 6.98 0.67
CA GLY A 30 6.33 8.15 1.46
C GLY A 30 4.92 8.66 1.16
N LEU A 31 4.77 9.98 1.03
CA LEU A 31 3.48 10.61 0.73
C LEU A 31 3.00 10.38 -0.71
N LEU A 32 3.91 10.19 -1.66
CA LEU A 32 3.58 9.87 -3.07
C LEU A 32 2.70 8.62 -3.18
N GLY A 33 2.82 7.68 -2.23
CA GLY A 33 1.99 6.48 -2.19
C GLY A 33 0.48 6.77 -2.11
N TYR A 34 0.08 7.93 -1.56
CA TYR A 34 -1.33 8.33 -1.52
C TYR A 34 -1.83 8.82 -2.88
N GLU A 35 -1.05 9.64 -3.60
CA GLU A 35 -1.40 10.11 -4.95
C GLU A 35 -1.56 8.94 -5.93
N LEU A 36 -0.65 7.97 -5.85
CA LEU A 36 -0.72 6.74 -6.64
C LEU A 36 -1.96 5.90 -6.28
N ALA A 37 -2.32 5.82 -5.00
CA ALA A 37 -3.52 5.10 -4.56
C ALA A 37 -4.81 5.75 -5.09
N VAL A 38 -4.90 7.08 -5.03
CA VAL A 38 -6.06 7.82 -5.58
C VAL A 38 -6.17 7.60 -7.09
N THR A 39 -5.04 7.66 -7.80
CA THR A 39 -5.00 7.38 -9.24
C THR A 39 -5.45 5.95 -9.55
N ALA A 40 -5.02 4.96 -8.76
CA ALA A 40 -5.43 3.57 -8.93
C ALA A 40 -6.94 3.40 -8.69
N VAL A 41 -7.49 3.97 -7.62
CA VAL A 41 -8.93 3.95 -7.33
C VAL A 41 -9.73 4.57 -8.48
N ALA A 42 -9.30 5.72 -9.01
CA ALA A 42 -9.97 6.37 -10.13
C ALA A 42 -9.98 5.51 -11.42
N ARG A 43 -9.03 4.59 -11.58
CA ARG A 43 -9.02 3.61 -12.70
C ARG A 43 -9.90 2.39 -12.42
N LEU A 44 -10.05 1.99 -11.15
CA LEU A 44 -10.90 0.86 -10.76
C LEU A 44 -12.39 1.20 -10.76
N LEU A 45 -12.75 2.46 -10.58
CA LEU A 45 -14.14 2.94 -10.61
C LEU A 45 -14.68 3.20 -12.03
N LYS A 46 -13.83 3.10 -13.05
CA LYS A 46 -14.22 3.20 -14.47
C LYS A 46 -14.50 1.82 -15.02
#